data_AF-A0A534YXT8-F1
#
_entry.id   AF-A0A534YXT8-F1
#
_cell.length_a   1.000
_cell.length_b   1.000
_cell.length_c   1.000
_cell.angle_alpha   90.00
_cell.angle_beta   90.00
_cell.angle_gamma   90.00
#
_symmetry.space_group_name_H-M   'P 1'
#
loop_
_entity.id
_entity.type
_entity.pdbx_description
1 polymer ?
#
loop_
_entity_poly.entity_id
_entity_poly.type
_entity_poly.pdbx_seq_one_letter_code
_entity_poly.pdbx_strand_id
1 'polypeptide(L)'
;MTFLNAIADASFIDRRRPLVRISGRVIGWVVVVLSVLLLIALFAAGLPSVLVAGSGGHGGNFAVAIAGWALLIVAQLGMLVGAWQMTRGLERGRRTLLQALAVSVVFSLIYNLGVANLGQFVLQLVVRTILYYLVAVSSERSEI
;
A
#
# COMPACT_ATOMS: atom_id res chain seq x y z
N MET A 1 6.81 11.42 18.87
CA MET A 1 5.94 10.52 18.09
C MET A 1 5.98 10.95 16.64
N THR A 2 6.34 10.08 15.71
CA THR A 2 6.39 10.41 14.27
C THR A 2 4.99 10.31 13.65
N PHE A 3 4.66 11.11 12.64
CA PHE A 3 3.36 11.09 11.92
C PHE A 3 2.93 9.68 11.47
N LEU A 4 3.88 8.87 10.99
CA LEU A 4 3.65 7.48 10.61
C LEU A 4 3.18 6.59 11.78
N ASN A 5 3.59 6.88 13.01
CA ASN A 5 3.14 6.14 14.19
C ASN A 5 1.69 6.49 14.54
N ALA A 6 1.28 7.75 14.38
CA ALA A 6 -0.12 8.15 14.58
C ALA A 6 -1.07 7.46 13.58
N ILE A 7 -0.64 7.33 12.32
CA ILE A 7 -1.37 6.58 11.28
C ILE A 7 -1.37 5.07 11.59
N ALA A 8 -0.25 4.50 12.02
CA ALA A 8 -0.13 3.08 12.29
C ALA A 8 -0.92 2.62 13.52
N ASP A 9 -1.04 3.50 14.53
CA ASP A 9 -1.85 3.22 15.72
C ASP A 9 -3.34 3.40 15.46
N ALA A 10 -3.72 4.12 14.39
CA ALA A 10 -5.10 4.37 13.97
C ALA A 10 -6.01 4.71 15.16
N SER A 11 -5.54 5.58 16.05
CA SER A 11 -6.18 5.94 17.32
C SER A 11 -7.57 6.57 17.17
N PHE A 12 -7.91 6.99 15.96
CA PHE A 12 -9.20 7.54 15.56
C PHE A 12 -10.27 6.46 15.27
N ILE A 13 -9.90 5.18 15.20
CA ILE A 13 -10.85 4.06 15.01
C ILE A 13 -11.12 3.40 16.36
N ASP A 14 -12.39 3.39 16.79
CA ASP A 14 -12.79 2.67 18.00
C ASP A 14 -12.79 1.14 17.76
N ARG A 15 -11.71 0.48 18.17
CA ARG A 15 -11.55 -0.97 18.09
C ARG A 15 -12.36 -1.75 19.13
N ARG A 16 -12.96 -1.07 20.12
CA ARG A 16 -13.74 -1.74 21.18
C ARG A 16 -15.14 -2.13 20.72
N ARG A 17 -15.68 -1.48 19.69
CA ARG A 17 -16.96 -1.80 19.05
C ARG A 17 -16.84 -1.78 17.52
N PRO A 18 -16.14 -2.76 16.91
CA PRO A 18 -16.02 -2.79 15.46
C PRO A 18 -17.39 -3.05 14.82
N LEU A 19 -17.78 -2.25 13.81
CA LEU A 19 -18.99 -2.49 13.01
C LEU A 19 -18.97 -3.86 12.33
N VAL A 20 -17.78 -4.37 12.01
CA VAL A 20 -17.57 -5.70 11.40
C VAL A 20 -16.40 -6.38 12.08
N ARG A 21 -16.62 -7.56 12.68
CA ARG A 21 -15.55 -8.40 13.23
C ARG A 21 -14.95 -9.26 12.12
N ILE A 22 -13.80 -8.85 11.60
CA ILE A 22 -13.02 -9.67 10.66
C ILE A 22 -11.69 -10.02 11.32
N SER A 23 -11.33 -11.31 11.25
CA SER A 23 -10.05 -11.80 11.75
C SER A 23 -8.87 -11.13 11.03
N GLY A 24 -7.91 -10.61 11.80
CA GLY A 24 -6.67 -10.05 11.27
C GLY A 24 -5.89 -11.04 10.39
N ARG A 25 -6.08 -12.35 10.60
CA ARG A 25 -5.46 -13.40 9.77
C ARG A 25 -6.06 -13.47 8.37
N VAL A 26 -7.38 -13.35 8.28
CA VAL A 26 -8.12 -13.32 7.00
C VAL A 26 -7.73 -12.07 6.21
N ILE A 27 -7.69 -10.92 6.87
CA ILE A 27 -7.28 -9.66 6.24
C ILE A 27 -5.82 -9.69 5.82
N GLY A 28 -4.93 -10.29 6.61
CA GLY A 28 -3.55 -10.55 6.22
C GLY A 28 -3.47 -11.31 4.89
N TRP A 29 -4.24 -12.39 4.73
CA TRP A 29 -4.28 -13.15 3.48
C TRP A 29 -4.85 -12.36 2.30
N VAL A 30 -5.94 -11.62 2.51
CA VAL A 30 -6.51 -10.73 1.48
C VAL A 30 -5.46 -9.73 0.99
N VAL A 31 -4.74 -9.11 1.91
CA VAL A 31 -3.70 -8.13 1.57
C VAL A 31 -2.48 -8.78 0.91
N VAL A 32 -2.11 -10.01 1.29
CA VAL A 32 -1.05 -10.77 0.60
C VAL A 32 -1.44 -10.97 -0.87
N VAL A 33 -2.63 -11.49 -1.13
CA VAL A 33 -3.11 -11.75 -2.50
C VAL A 33 -3.16 -10.45 -3.30
N LEU A 34 -3.76 -9.40 -2.74
CA LEU A 34 -3.79 -8.08 -3.37
C LEU A 34 -2.40 -7.52 -3.62
N SER A 35 -1.46 -7.73 -2.70
CA SER A 35 -0.10 -7.21 -2.85
C SER A 35 0.66 -7.90 -3.97
N VAL A 36 0.46 -9.22 -4.12
CA VAL A 36 1.03 -9.97 -5.24
C VAL A 36 0.42 -9.52 -6.57
N LEU A 37 -0.90 -9.36 -6.64
CA LEU A 37 -1.57 -8.85 -7.84
C LEU A 37 -1.09 -7.45 -8.22
N LEU A 38 -0.93 -6.56 -7.23
CA LEU A 38 -0.41 -5.21 -7.45
C LEU A 38 1.06 -5.22 -7.92
N LEU A 39 1.91 -6.11 -7.39
CA LEU A 39 3.28 -6.30 -7.91
C LEU A 39 3.23 -6.72 -9.38
N ILE A 40 2.42 -7.71 -9.72
CA ILE A 40 2.27 -8.18 -11.11
C ILE A 40 1.82 -7.03 -12.00
N ALA A 41 0.82 -6.23 -11.58
CA ALA A 41 0.36 -5.07 -12.33
C ALA A 41 1.45 -3.99 -12.48
N LEU A 42 2.27 -3.76 -11.45
CA LEU A 42 3.41 -2.84 -11.46
C LEU A 42 4.46 -3.24 -12.51
N PHE A 43 4.70 -4.54 -12.70
CA PHE A 43 5.61 -5.03 -13.74
C PHE A 43 4.94 -5.08 -15.12
N ALA A 44 3.70 -5.55 -15.20
CA ALA A 44 3.01 -5.75 -16.48
C ALA A 44 2.57 -4.44 -17.15
N ALA A 45 2.06 -3.47 -16.37
CA ALA A 45 1.59 -2.19 -16.88
C ALA A 45 2.48 -1.01 -16.43
N GLY A 46 3.05 -1.10 -15.23
CA GLY A 46 3.86 -0.02 -14.68
C GLY A 46 5.19 0.17 -15.41
N LEU A 47 5.91 -0.91 -15.70
CA LEU A 47 7.19 -0.86 -16.41
C LEU A 47 7.06 -0.32 -17.85
N PRO A 48 6.12 -0.79 -18.70
CA PRO A 48 5.89 -0.17 -20.01
C PRO A 48 5.58 1.32 -19.92
N SER A 49 4.77 1.74 -18.94
CA SER A 49 4.45 3.16 -18.76
C SER A 49 5.68 4.01 -18.44
N VAL A 50 6.63 3.49 -17.64
CA VAL A 50 7.92 4.15 -17.38
C VAL A 50 8.76 4.25 -18.66
N LEU A 51 8.80 3.18 -19.46
CA LEU A 51 9.55 3.17 -20.72
C LEU A 51 8.98 4.18 -21.73
N VAL A 52 7.65 4.31 -21.82
CA VAL A 52 6.99 5.32 -22.64
C VAL A 52 7.30 6.75 -22.15
N ALA A 53 7.34 6.98 -20.84
CA ALA A 53 7.77 8.26 -20.28
C ALA A 53 9.23 8.59 -20.68
N GLY A 54 10.07 7.56 -20.85
CA GLY A 54 11.45 7.67 -21.34
C GLY A 54 11.57 8.01 -22.83
N SER A 55 10.67 7.50 -23.68
CA SER A 55 10.71 7.76 -25.12
C SER A 55 10.16 9.12 -25.53
N GLY A 56 9.39 9.79 -24.66
CA GLY A 56 8.78 11.10 -24.91
C GLY A 56 9.72 12.32 -24.85
N GLY A 57 11.04 12.14 -24.80
CA GLY A 57 12.04 13.21 -24.88
C GLY A 57 12.20 14.10 -23.64
N HIS A 58 11.38 13.92 -22.60
CA HIS A 58 11.46 14.67 -21.35
C HIS A 58 12.16 13.85 -20.26
N GLY A 59 13.50 13.88 -20.25
CA GLY A 59 14.32 13.05 -19.34
C GLY A 59 14.02 13.23 -17.85
N GLY A 60 13.52 14.41 -17.44
CA GLY A 60 13.06 14.65 -16.07
C GLY A 60 11.87 13.78 -15.66
N ASN A 61 10.91 13.57 -16.56
CA ASN A 61 9.73 12.74 -16.30
C ASN A 61 10.11 11.27 -16.18
N PHE A 62 11.06 10.81 -17.01
CA PHE A 62 11.59 9.45 -16.93
C PHE A 62 12.30 9.16 -15.60
N ALA A 63 13.17 10.07 -15.15
CA ALA A 63 13.88 9.93 -13.88
C ALA A 63 12.91 9.88 -12.68
N VAL A 64 11.87 10.72 -12.69
CA VAL A 64 10.82 10.71 -11.67
C VAL A 64 9.98 9.44 -11.74
N ALA A 65 9.64 8.97 -12.94
CA ALA A 65 8.85 7.75 -13.16
C ALA A 65 9.59 6.50 -12.65
N ILE A 66 10.87 6.35 -13.00
CA ILE A 66 11.66 5.18 -12.58
C ILE A 66 11.92 5.19 -11.07
N ALA A 67 12.18 6.37 -10.49
CA ALA A 67 12.32 6.52 -9.05
C ALA A 67 11.01 6.16 -8.33
N GLY A 68 9.88 6.70 -8.78
CA GLY A 68 8.56 6.38 -8.23
C GLY A 68 8.21 4.90 -8.36
N TRP A 69 8.53 4.28 -9.49
CA TRP A 69 8.31 2.85 -9.72
C TRP A 69 9.14 1.97 -8.76
N ALA A 70 10.42 2.28 -8.61
CA ALA A 70 11.30 1.57 -7.67
C ALA A 70 10.82 1.72 -6.21
N LEU A 71 10.43 2.92 -5.80
CA LEU A 71 9.88 3.18 -4.48
C LEU A 71 8.57 2.41 -4.24
N LEU A 72 7.70 2.34 -5.25
CA LEU A 72 6.47 1.55 -5.19
C LEU A 72 6.74 0.06 -4.99
N ILE A 73 7.75 -0.51 -5.66
CA ILE A 73 8.15 -1.91 -5.43
C ILE A 73 8.55 -2.11 -3.96
N VAL A 74 9.39 -1.22 -3.41
CA VAL A 74 9.82 -1.32 -2.01
C VAL A 74 8.63 -1.24 -1.05
N ALA A 75 7.72 -0.30 -1.26
CA ALA A 75 6.52 -0.20 -0.43
C ALA A 75 5.60 -1.43 -0.57
N GLN A 76 5.50 -1.99 -1.77
CA GLN A 76 4.70 -3.18 -2.03
C GLN A 76 5.27 -4.43 -1.35
N LEU A 77 6.59 -4.58 -1.34
CA LEU A 77 7.27 -5.60 -0.56
C LEU A 77 7.07 -5.38 0.96
N GLY A 78 7.13 -4.13 1.43
CA GLY A 78 6.81 -3.79 2.82
C GLY A 78 5.39 -4.16 3.23
N MET A 79 4.41 -3.92 2.36
CA MET A 79 3.02 -4.35 2.56
C MET A 79 2.90 -5.87 2.59
N LEU A 80 3.58 -6.58 1.67
CA LEU A 80 3.59 -8.04 1.64
C LEU A 80 4.18 -8.64 2.93
N VAL A 81 5.29 -8.09 3.42
CA VAL A 81 5.93 -8.50 4.69
C VAL A 81 5.02 -8.22 5.87
N GLY A 82 4.42 -7.03 5.96
CA GLY A 82 3.47 -6.69 7.02
C GLY A 82 2.24 -7.60 7.04
N ALA A 83 1.68 -7.87 5.86
CA ALA A 83 0.53 -8.76 5.70
C ALA A 83 0.87 -10.22 6.05
N TRP A 84 2.05 -10.71 5.65
CA TRP A 84 2.55 -12.03 6.03
C TRP A 84 2.78 -12.17 7.54
N GLN A 85 3.26 -11.12 8.21
CA GLN A 85 3.35 -11.12 9.66
C GLN A 85 1.96 -11.14 10.33
N MET A 86 0.96 -10.48 9.74
CA MET A 86 -0.43 -10.56 10.22
C MET A 86 -1.03 -11.97 10.05
N THR A 87 -0.71 -12.71 8.97
CA THR A 87 -1.19 -14.10 8.82
C THR A 87 -0.57 -15.05 9.87
N ARG A 88 0.59 -14.69 10.42
CA ARG A 88 1.24 -15.40 11.53
C ARG A 88 0.80 -14.93 12.92
N GLY A 89 -0.10 -13.94 13.02
CA GLY A 89 -0.61 -13.43 14.29
C GLY A 89 0.34 -12.47 15.02
N LEU A 90 1.33 -11.89 14.33
CA LEU A 90 2.26 -10.94 14.94
C LEU A 90 1.66 -9.52 14.94
N GLU A 91 1.50 -8.91 16.11
CA GLU A 91 0.98 -7.54 16.26
C GLU A 91 1.80 -6.49 15.51
N ARG A 92 3.12 -6.72 15.37
CA ARG A 92 4.04 -5.86 14.60
C ARG A 92 3.72 -5.83 13.11
N GLY A 93 3.06 -6.87 12.58
CA GLY A 93 2.68 -6.95 11.18
C GLY A 93 1.70 -5.87 10.75
N ARG A 94 0.69 -5.56 11.59
CA ARG A 94 -0.31 -4.53 11.30
C ARG A 94 0.32 -3.14 11.19
N ARG A 95 1.18 -2.78 12.15
CA ARG A 95 1.88 -1.49 12.14
C ARG A 95 2.76 -1.35 10.89
N THR A 96 3.52 -2.39 10.56
CA THR A 96 4.38 -2.40 9.36
C THR A 96 3.56 -2.24 8.08
N LEU A 97 2.43 -2.96 7.98
CA LEU A 97 1.52 -2.88 6.84
C LEU A 97 0.93 -1.47 6.68
N LEU A 98 0.44 -0.88 7.77
CA LEU A 98 -0.17 0.47 7.74
C LEU A 98 0.86 1.55 7.40
N GLN A 99 2.09 1.44 7.91
CA GLN A 99 3.18 2.35 7.54
C GLN A 99 3.53 2.22 6.07
N ALA A 100 3.66 0.99 5.55
CA ALA A 100 3.94 0.75 4.14
C ALA A 100 2.80 1.27 3.25
N LEU A 101 1.54 1.10 3.65
CA LEU A 101 0.36 1.66 2.97
C LEU A 101 0.43 3.19 2.92
N ALA A 102 0.71 3.85 4.03
CA ALA A 102 0.79 5.31 4.07
C ALA A 102 1.91 5.85 3.17
N VAL A 103 3.10 5.25 3.25
CA VAL A 103 4.25 5.64 2.44
C VAL A 103 3.99 5.37 0.95
N SER A 104 3.29 4.28 0.64
CA SER A 104 2.96 3.91 -0.75
C SER A 104 2.07 4.94 -1.48
N VAL A 105 1.28 5.72 -0.74
CA VAL A 105 0.48 6.82 -1.33
C VAL A 105 1.41 7.91 -1.87
N VAL A 106 2.41 8.30 -1.09
CA VAL A 106 3.40 9.31 -1.50
C VAL A 106 4.20 8.80 -2.71
N PHE A 107 4.63 7.54 -2.68
CA PHE A 107 5.38 6.93 -3.79
C PHE A 107 4.53 6.80 -5.06
N SER A 108 3.24 6.49 -4.92
CA SER A 108 2.29 6.47 -6.03
C SER A 108 2.15 7.85 -6.67
N LEU A 109 2.14 8.92 -5.88
CA LEU A 109 2.12 10.28 -6.41
C LEU A 109 3.39 10.57 -7.23
N ILE A 110 4.57 10.25 -6.70
CA ILE A 110 5.86 10.44 -7.41
C ILE A 110 5.84 9.68 -8.76
N TYR A 111 5.41 8.42 -8.74
CA TYR A 111 5.28 7.62 -9.96
C TYR A 111 4.33 8.26 -10.98
N ASN A 112 3.12 8.62 -10.56
CA ASN A 112 2.09 9.15 -11.46
C ASN A 112 2.43 10.56 -11.99
N LEU A 113 3.22 11.35 -11.25
CA LEU A 113 3.83 12.57 -11.77
C LEU A 113 4.82 12.26 -12.90
N GLY A 114 5.67 11.26 -12.70
CA GLY A 114 6.65 10.84 -13.72
C GLY A 114 6.02 10.29 -15.00
N VAL A 115 4.91 9.55 -14.91
CA VAL A 115 4.18 9.05 -16.08
C VAL A 115 3.05 9.96 -16.55
N ALA A 116 2.92 11.16 -15.96
CA ALA A 116 1.87 12.15 -16.24
C ALA A 116 0.44 11.58 -16.24
N ASN A 117 0.14 10.66 -15.31
CA ASN A 117 -1.14 9.94 -15.25
C ASN A 117 -1.87 10.15 -13.92
N LEU A 118 -2.31 11.39 -13.68
CA LEU A 118 -3.03 11.74 -12.46
C LEU A 118 -4.42 11.07 -12.36
N GLY A 119 -5.02 10.66 -13.47
CA GLY A 119 -6.27 9.90 -13.47
C GLY A 119 -6.13 8.53 -12.79
N GLN A 120 -5.05 7.80 -13.09
CA GLN A 120 -4.75 6.54 -12.41
C GLN A 120 -4.44 6.72 -10.93
N PHE A 121 -3.79 7.82 -10.55
CA PHE A 121 -3.50 8.13 -9.15
C PHE A 121 -4.78 8.17 -8.29
N VAL A 122 -5.85 8.83 -8.75
CA VAL A 122 -7.10 8.94 -7.99
C VAL A 122 -7.72 7.56 -7.73
N LEU A 123 -7.76 6.70 -8.75
CA LEU A 123 -8.25 5.33 -8.61
C LEU A 123 -7.42 4.52 -7.59
N GLN A 124 -6.09 4.59 -7.71
CA GLN A 124 -5.17 3.91 -6.79
C GLN A 124 -5.30 4.42 -5.35
N LEU A 125 -5.52 5.73 -5.18
CA LEU A 125 -5.72 6.34 -3.87
C LEU A 125 -6.98 5.80 -3.21
N VAL A 126 -8.10 5.72 -3.93
CA VAL A 126 -9.35 5.17 -3.40
C VAL A 126 -9.17 3.72 -2.96
N VAL A 127 -8.53 2.87 -3.79
CA VAL A 127 -8.26 1.47 -3.45
C VAL A 127 -7.38 1.35 -2.19
N ARG A 128 -6.31 2.15 -2.10
CA ARG A 128 -5.42 2.17 -0.93
C ARG A 128 -6.14 2.64 0.33
N THR A 129 -7.01 3.64 0.23
CA THR A 129 -7.82 4.12 1.37
C THR A 129 -8.78 3.05 1.87
N ILE A 130 -9.45 2.33 0.96
CA ILE A 130 -10.32 1.21 1.33
C ILE A 130 -9.52 0.12 2.04
N LEU A 131 -8.36 -0.27 1.50
CA LEU A 131 -7.48 -1.26 2.14
C LEU A 131 -7.00 -0.80 3.51
N TYR A 132 -6.61 0.46 3.63
CA TYR A 132 -6.22 1.07 4.91
C TYR A 132 -7.34 0.93 5.94
N TYR A 133 -8.57 1.27 5.57
CA TYR A 133 -9.72 1.15 6.45
C TYR A 133 -9.99 -0.31 6.86
N LEU A 134 -9.97 -1.25 5.91
CA LEU A 134 -10.16 -2.68 6.20
C LEU A 134 -9.11 -3.21 7.18
N VAL A 135 -7.84 -2.88 6.97
CA VAL A 135 -6.74 -3.28 7.86
C VAL A 135 -6.87 -2.64 9.23
N ALA A 136 -7.23 -1.36 9.30
CA ALA A 136 -7.32 -0.63 10.56
C ALA A 136 -8.53 -1.06 11.41
N VAL A 137 -9.64 -1.49 10.78
CA VAL A 137 -10.83 -2.05 11.44
C VAL A 137 -10.66 -3.53 11.79
N SER A 138 -9.71 -4.24 11.15
CA SER A 138 -9.43 -5.64 11.47
C SER A 138 -9.24 -5.86 12.97
N SER A 139 -10.05 -6.74 13.55
CA SER A 139 -10.02 -6.94 14.99
C SER A 139 -8.84 -7.83 15.37
N GLU A 140 -8.06 -7.37 16.33
CA GLU A 140 -6.93 -8.08 16.97
C GLU A 140 -7.34 -9.34 17.73
N ARG A 141 -8.63 -9.69 17.75
CA ARG A 141 -9.10 -10.92 18.36
C ARG A 141 -8.67 -12.09 17.47
N SER A 142 -7.42 -12.54 17.66
CA SER A 142 -7.12 -13.96 17.64
C SER A 142 -8.18 -14.61 18.53
N GLU A 143 -9.15 -15.23 17.89
CA GLU A 143 -10.02 -16.15 18.59
C GLU A 143 -9.11 -17.17 19.29
N ILE A 144 -9.43 -17.33 20.56
CA ILE A 144 -8.90 -18.29 21.53
C ILE A 144 -8.89 -19.68 20.90
#